data_AF-A0A439PLI0-F1
#
_entry.id   AF-A0A439PLI0-F1
#
_cell.length_a   1.000
_cell.length_b   1.000
_cell.length_c   1.000
_cell.angle_alpha   90.00
_cell.angle_beta   90.00
_cell.angle_gamma   90.00
#
_symmetry.space_group_name_H-M   'P 1'
#
loop_
_entity.id
_entity.type
_entity.pdbx_description
1 polymer ?
#
loop_
_entity_poly.entity_id
_entity_poly.type
_entity_poly.pdbx_seq_one_letter_code
_entity_poly.pdbx_strand_id
1 'polypeptide(L)'
;MAALTDPDLLFAPEANSRALARALYAGVKELPIVSPHGHTDPRWYALNEPFPDPAQLLIVPDHYILRMLFSQGLRLEELGVPTLDGAPGETDGRVIWRRFAEHYYLFRGTPTRLWLDHVFAHLFGIEEPLTAASADRTYDRIATLLQRDDYRPRALFERFNIEVIATTDGALDDLKWHRTIRDSGWSGRVVTAYRPDAVIDPDFEGFLGNLDRLGDITACDTGTWTGYLDAHRQRRAYFKQFGATSSDHGHPTAETANLSDAAAEELFNRIRRGSDDERERRLFRAQMLTEMAKMSRDDGLVMQIHPGSWRNHSP
;
A
#
# COMPACT_ATOMS: atom_id res chain seq x y z
N MET A 1 -24.61 26.87 6.32
CA MET A 1 -23.44 26.56 5.48
C MET A 1 -23.75 25.29 4.72
N ALA A 2 -23.32 25.14 3.47
CA ALA A 2 -23.46 23.87 2.77
C ALA A 2 -22.54 22.83 3.43
N ALA A 3 -23.02 21.61 3.64
CA ALA A 3 -22.22 20.52 4.20
C ALA A 3 -21.04 20.19 3.26
N LEU A 4 -19.90 19.73 3.83
CA LEU A 4 -18.76 19.28 3.03
C LEU A 4 -19.09 18.09 2.13
N THR A 5 -19.97 17.22 2.60
CA THR A 5 -20.44 16.03 1.87
C THR A 5 -21.96 16.06 1.73
N ASP A 6 -22.44 15.63 0.56
CA ASP A 6 -23.85 15.41 0.30
C ASP A 6 -24.18 13.91 0.55
N PRO A 7 -25.29 13.56 1.21
CA PRO A 7 -25.65 12.15 1.42
C PRO A 7 -25.90 11.36 0.12
N ASP A 8 -26.20 12.04 -0.99
CA ASP A 8 -26.34 11.47 -2.32
C ASP A 8 -25.09 11.70 -3.21
N LEU A 9 -23.92 11.97 -2.60
CA LEU A 9 -22.65 12.14 -3.32
C LEU A 9 -22.37 10.92 -4.23
N LEU A 10 -21.96 11.19 -5.48
CA LEU A 10 -21.76 10.21 -6.57
C LEU A 10 -23.04 9.58 -7.15
N PHE A 11 -24.23 9.88 -6.62
CA PHE A 11 -25.47 9.42 -7.25
C PHE A 11 -25.84 10.28 -8.45
N ALA A 12 -26.50 9.65 -9.41
CA ALA A 12 -26.99 10.31 -10.61
C ALA A 12 -27.96 11.47 -10.27
N PRO A 13 -28.00 12.55 -11.07
CA PRO A 13 -28.88 13.67 -10.81
C PRO A 13 -30.37 13.37 -11.07
N GLU A 14 -30.68 12.39 -11.92
CA GLU A 14 -32.06 12.04 -12.29
C GLU A 14 -32.80 11.38 -11.10
N ALA A 15 -33.99 11.89 -10.80
CA ALA A 15 -34.74 11.51 -9.58
C ALA A 15 -34.95 9.99 -9.44
N ASN A 16 -35.33 9.30 -10.52
CA ASN A 16 -35.58 7.86 -10.49
C ASN A 16 -34.28 7.07 -10.26
N SER A 17 -33.20 7.43 -10.97
CA SER A 17 -31.89 6.79 -10.82
C SER A 17 -31.31 7.02 -9.42
N ARG A 18 -31.43 8.24 -8.90
CA ARG A 18 -30.99 8.59 -7.54
C ARG A 18 -31.75 7.82 -6.47
N ALA A 19 -33.07 7.71 -6.60
CA ALA A 19 -33.90 6.97 -5.66
C ALA A 19 -33.50 5.48 -5.60
N LEU A 20 -33.24 4.87 -6.77
CA LEU A 20 -32.76 3.49 -6.85
C LEU A 20 -31.37 3.34 -6.21
N ALA A 21 -30.43 4.24 -6.52
CA ALA A 21 -29.09 4.24 -5.94
C ALA A 21 -29.14 4.34 -4.41
N ARG A 22 -29.98 5.22 -3.86
CA ARG A 22 -30.17 5.36 -2.41
C ARG A 22 -30.70 4.08 -1.78
N ALA A 23 -31.69 3.43 -2.40
CA ALA A 23 -32.26 2.18 -1.90
C ALA A 23 -31.21 1.04 -1.88
N LEU A 24 -30.42 0.91 -2.94
CA LEU A 24 -29.35 -0.08 -3.01
C LEU A 24 -28.23 0.21 -1.99
N TYR A 25 -27.76 1.45 -1.92
CA TYR A 25 -26.71 1.85 -0.99
C TYR A 25 -27.13 1.67 0.48
N ALA A 26 -28.37 2.01 0.83
CA ALA A 26 -28.90 1.79 2.17
C ALA A 26 -28.82 0.32 2.62
N GLY A 27 -28.92 -0.63 1.69
CA GLY A 27 -28.79 -2.06 1.96
C GLY A 27 -27.34 -2.57 2.14
N VAL A 28 -26.34 -1.77 1.76
CA VAL A 28 -24.92 -2.21 1.77
C VAL A 28 -23.98 -1.31 2.57
N LYS A 29 -24.37 -0.07 2.89
CA LYS A 29 -23.48 0.95 3.49
C LYS A 29 -22.92 0.61 4.87
N GLU A 30 -23.61 -0.24 5.62
CA GLU A 30 -23.18 -0.68 6.97
C GLU A 30 -22.48 -2.04 6.95
N LEU A 31 -22.28 -2.65 5.77
CA LEU A 31 -21.55 -3.92 5.69
C LEU A 31 -20.09 -3.74 6.13
N PRO A 32 -19.49 -4.76 6.76
CA PRO A 32 -18.08 -4.71 7.14
C PRO A 32 -17.17 -4.47 5.93
N ILE A 33 -16.08 -3.72 6.15
CA ILE A 33 -15.08 -3.47 5.13
C ILE A 33 -14.18 -4.70 5.00
N VAL A 34 -14.16 -5.27 3.79
CA VAL A 34 -13.17 -6.26 3.36
C VAL A 34 -12.15 -5.54 2.49
N SER A 35 -10.93 -5.38 2.99
CA SER A 35 -9.82 -4.73 2.28
C SER A 35 -8.74 -5.77 1.93
N PRO A 36 -8.93 -6.56 0.84
CA PRO A 36 -8.13 -7.76 0.56
C PRO A 36 -6.74 -7.48 -0.03
N HIS A 37 -6.42 -6.21 -0.31
CA HIS A 37 -5.11 -5.76 -0.77
C HIS A 37 -4.91 -4.29 -0.39
N GLY A 38 -3.73 -3.95 0.14
CA GLY A 38 -3.41 -2.61 0.60
C GLY A 38 -1.98 -2.49 1.11
N HIS A 39 -1.61 -1.27 1.51
CA HIS A 39 -0.25 -0.90 1.89
C HIS A 39 -0.17 -0.17 3.24
N THR A 40 -1.12 -0.39 4.15
CA THR A 40 -1.02 0.16 5.51
C THR A 40 0.16 -0.48 6.25
N ASP A 41 0.87 0.28 7.09
CA ASP A 41 1.98 -0.26 7.89
C ASP A 41 1.44 -1.18 9.01
N PRO A 42 1.80 -2.48 9.03
CA PRO A 42 1.35 -3.39 10.08
C PRO A 42 1.85 -2.98 11.49
N ARG A 43 2.90 -2.17 11.59
CA ARG A 43 3.40 -1.62 12.85
C ARG A 43 2.33 -0.81 13.59
N TRP A 44 1.46 -0.08 12.88
CA TRP A 44 0.41 0.73 13.50
C TRP A 44 -0.49 -0.12 14.39
N TYR A 45 -0.93 -1.28 13.90
CA TYR A 45 -1.78 -2.18 14.67
C TYR A 45 -0.97 -2.97 15.71
N ALA A 46 0.29 -3.29 15.43
CA ALA A 46 1.16 -4.01 16.37
C ALA A 46 1.41 -3.20 17.64
N LEU A 47 1.82 -1.92 17.51
CA LEU A 47 2.14 -1.05 18.64
C LEU A 47 0.92 -0.33 19.21
N ASN A 48 -0.09 -0.05 18.37
CA ASN A 48 -1.29 0.69 18.75
C ASN A 48 -0.99 2.08 19.38
N GLU A 49 0.13 2.68 18.98
CA GLU A 49 0.52 4.04 19.36
C GLU A 49 -0.40 5.06 18.66
N PRO A 50 -0.58 6.27 19.23
CA PRO A 50 -1.36 7.30 18.56
C PRO A 50 -0.59 7.81 17.34
N PHE A 51 -1.31 8.28 16.33
CA PHE A 51 -0.67 8.94 15.21
C PHE A 51 -0.05 10.28 15.67
N PRO A 52 1.13 10.65 15.15
CA PRO A 52 1.91 11.78 15.67
C PRO A 52 1.19 13.12 15.48
N ASP A 53 0.81 13.45 14.24
CA ASP A 53 0.12 14.69 13.90
C ASP A 53 -0.65 14.59 12.56
N PRO A 54 -1.50 15.58 12.22
CA PRO A 54 -2.30 15.57 10.99
C PRO A 54 -1.49 15.48 9.69
N ALA A 55 -0.34 16.16 9.60
CA ALA A 55 0.47 16.18 8.39
C ALA A 55 1.20 14.85 8.18
N GLN A 56 1.77 14.30 9.25
CA GLN A 56 2.46 13.01 9.23
C GLN A 56 1.51 11.83 8.98
N LEU A 57 0.22 11.98 9.32
CA LEU A 57 -0.81 10.98 9.00
C LEU A 57 -1.37 11.12 7.59
N LEU A 58 -1.75 12.34 7.17
CA LEU A 58 -2.58 12.55 5.98
C LEU A 58 -1.82 13.07 4.76
N ILE A 59 -0.70 13.77 4.94
CA ILE A 59 -0.04 14.53 3.87
C ILE A 59 1.27 13.86 3.44
N VAL A 60 2.21 13.73 4.38
CA VAL A 60 3.56 13.19 4.13
C VAL A 60 3.54 11.80 3.48
N PRO A 61 2.68 10.84 3.89
CA PRO A 61 2.69 9.51 3.30
C PRO A 61 1.85 9.40 2.00
N ASP A 62 1.03 10.40 1.65
CA ASP A 62 0.08 10.28 0.53
C ASP A 62 0.63 10.90 -0.77
N HIS A 63 1.12 10.02 -1.64
CA HIS A 63 1.67 10.42 -2.94
C HIS A 63 0.63 11.04 -3.90
N TYR A 64 -0.68 10.87 -3.72
CA TYR A 64 -1.68 11.57 -4.54
C TYR A 64 -1.70 13.07 -4.22
N ILE A 65 -1.60 13.41 -2.93
CA ILE A 65 -1.52 14.79 -2.45
C ILE A 65 -0.20 15.40 -2.91
N LEU A 66 0.91 14.74 -2.60
CA LEU A 66 2.25 15.21 -2.94
C LEU A 66 2.41 15.42 -4.45
N ARG A 67 1.91 14.51 -5.28
CA ARG A 67 1.99 14.63 -6.75
C ARG A 67 1.29 15.88 -7.27
N MET A 68 0.12 16.20 -6.75
CA MET A 68 -0.61 17.42 -7.16
C MET A 68 0.15 18.67 -6.75
N LEU A 69 0.61 18.76 -5.51
CA LEU A 69 1.34 19.92 -5.00
C LEU A 69 2.68 20.11 -5.73
N PHE A 70 3.44 19.02 -5.91
CA PHE A 70 4.69 19.03 -6.65
C PHE A 70 4.50 19.47 -8.11
N SER A 71 3.42 19.03 -8.76
CA SER A 71 3.10 19.47 -10.12
C SER A 71 2.82 20.97 -10.26
N GLN A 72 2.54 21.66 -9.15
CA GLN A 72 2.31 23.11 -9.11
C GLN A 72 3.52 23.89 -8.57
N GLY A 73 4.66 23.24 -8.38
CA GLY A 73 5.93 23.89 -8.03
C GLY A 73 6.31 23.87 -6.56
N LEU A 74 5.56 23.18 -5.69
CA LEU A 74 5.99 22.95 -4.31
C LEU A 74 7.08 21.87 -4.26
N ARG A 75 8.08 22.05 -3.41
CA ARG A 75 9.15 21.04 -3.23
C ARG A 75 8.68 19.96 -2.24
N LEU A 76 9.13 18.72 -2.41
CA LEU A 76 8.67 17.59 -1.58
C LEU A 76 9.15 17.71 -0.13
N GLU A 77 10.36 18.21 0.06
CA GLU A 77 10.95 18.50 1.36
C GLU A 77 10.24 19.64 2.10
N GLU A 78 9.57 20.57 1.39
CA GLU A 78 8.68 21.57 2.02
C GLU A 78 7.39 20.92 2.54
N LEU A 79 7.12 19.68 2.13
CA LEU A 79 5.94 18.90 2.52
C LEU A 79 6.31 17.73 3.43
N GLY A 80 7.52 17.73 3.99
CA GLY A 80 7.99 16.74 4.96
C GLY A 80 8.51 15.43 4.37
N VAL A 81 8.67 15.34 3.05
CA VAL A 81 9.27 14.17 2.40
C VAL A 81 10.80 14.25 2.56
N PRO A 82 11.46 13.21 3.10
CA PRO A 82 12.91 13.18 3.22
C PRO A 82 13.59 13.26 1.85
N THR A 83 14.70 14.02 1.75
CA THR A 83 15.54 14.02 0.55
C THR A 83 16.50 12.83 0.57
N LEU A 84 16.90 12.38 -0.62
CA LEU A 84 17.82 11.22 -0.76
C LEU A 84 19.24 11.52 -0.26
N ASP A 85 19.66 12.78 -0.31
CA ASP A 85 20.97 13.24 0.16
C ASP A 85 21.00 13.59 1.66
N GLY A 86 19.87 13.46 2.35
CA GLY A 86 19.74 13.78 3.77
C GLY A 86 19.75 15.28 4.09
N ALA A 87 19.59 16.15 3.09
CA ALA A 87 19.37 17.58 3.31
C ALA A 87 18.14 17.83 4.22
N PRO A 88 18.18 18.85 5.10
CA PRO A 88 17.03 19.16 5.95
C PRO A 88 15.79 19.53 5.14
N GLY A 89 14.66 18.92 5.49
CA GLY A 89 13.33 19.30 5.02
C GLY A 89 12.51 19.97 6.12
N GLU A 90 11.30 20.39 5.77
CA GLU A 90 10.30 20.83 6.73
C GLU A 90 9.93 19.68 7.68
N THR A 91 9.89 19.96 8.97
CA THR A 91 9.52 18.96 9.99
C THR A 91 8.34 19.41 10.85
N ASP A 92 7.95 20.69 10.78
CA ASP A 92 6.77 21.18 11.47
C ASP A 92 5.49 20.78 10.71
N GLY A 93 4.77 19.81 11.27
CA GLY A 93 3.49 19.34 10.73
C GLY A 93 2.46 20.44 10.52
N ARG A 94 2.48 21.50 11.33
CA ARG A 94 1.57 22.64 11.16
C ARG A 94 1.94 23.48 9.94
N VAL A 95 3.22 23.69 9.70
CA VAL A 95 3.69 24.41 8.50
C VAL A 95 3.33 23.62 7.24
N ILE A 96 3.56 22.30 7.25
CA ILE A 96 3.17 21.40 6.15
C ILE A 96 1.66 21.47 5.92
N TRP A 97 0.86 21.42 6.99
CA TRP A 97 -0.60 21.50 6.90
C TRP A 97 -1.09 22.84 6.33
N ARG A 98 -0.49 23.96 6.74
CA ARG A 98 -0.82 25.29 6.20
C ARG A 98 -0.54 25.36 4.70
N ARG A 99 0.64 24.89 4.25
CA ARG A 99 0.98 24.81 2.82
C ARG A 99 -0.04 23.97 2.06
N PHE A 100 -0.42 22.81 2.60
CA PHE A 100 -1.46 21.97 2.00
C PHE A 100 -2.83 22.69 1.93
N ALA A 101 -3.26 23.33 3.02
CA ALA A 101 -4.54 24.01 3.11
C ALA A 101 -4.66 25.21 2.16
N GLU A 102 -3.58 25.96 1.97
CA GLU A 102 -3.47 27.05 0.97
C GLU A 102 -3.71 26.55 -0.46
N HIS A 103 -3.28 25.31 -0.75
CA HIS A 103 -3.35 24.70 -2.07
C HIS A 103 -4.49 23.69 -2.23
N TYR A 104 -5.36 23.55 -1.23
CA TYR A 104 -6.43 22.54 -1.24
C TYR A 104 -7.44 22.72 -2.39
N TYR A 105 -7.50 23.91 -2.99
CA TYR A 105 -8.31 24.20 -4.17
C TYR A 105 -7.87 23.41 -5.42
N LEU A 106 -6.62 22.96 -5.50
CA LEU A 106 -6.09 22.19 -6.63
C LEU A 106 -6.77 20.82 -6.78
N PHE A 107 -7.34 20.30 -5.69
CA PHE A 107 -7.99 18.99 -5.69
C PHE A 107 -9.44 19.05 -6.20
N ARG A 108 -9.97 20.22 -6.57
CA ARG A 108 -11.33 20.34 -7.12
C ARG A 108 -11.51 19.43 -8.35
N GLY A 109 -12.53 18.58 -8.32
CA GLY A 109 -12.82 17.61 -9.38
C GLY A 109 -11.97 16.33 -9.32
N THR A 110 -11.11 16.16 -8.32
CA THR A 110 -10.30 14.95 -8.12
C THR A 110 -10.92 14.04 -7.05
N PRO A 111 -10.66 12.72 -7.09
CA PRO A 111 -11.11 11.82 -6.03
C PRO A 111 -10.49 12.12 -4.66
N THR A 112 -9.25 12.65 -4.62
CA THR A 112 -8.60 13.07 -3.37
C THR A 112 -9.43 14.09 -2.59
N ARG A 113 -10.13 15.00 -3.29
CA ARG A 113 -11.06 15.94 -2.64
C ARG A 113 -12.22 15.21 -1.96
N LEU A 114 -12.82 14.25 -2.66
CA LEU A 114 -13.95 13.46 -2.14
C LEU A 114 -13.54 12.68 -0.89
N TRP A 115 -12.38 12.02 -0.93
CA TRP A 115 -11.88 11.22 0.20
C TRP A 115 -11.58 12.09 1.41
N LEU A 116 -10.89 13.22 1.21
CA LEU A 116 -10.53 14.10 2.32
C LEU A 116 -11.72 14.85 2.91
N ASP A 117 -12.65 15.36 2.11
CA ASP A 117 -13.87 15.99 2.62
C ASP A 117 -14.70 14.96 3.41
N HIS A 118 -14.75 13.69 2.98
CA HIS A 118 -15.38 12.60 3.74
C HIS A 118 -14.68 12.35 5.07
N VAL A 119 -13.35 12.25 5.09
CA VAL A 119 -12.55 12.09 6.32
C VAL A 119 -12.76 13.27 7.27
N PHE A 120 -12.72 14.50 6.77
CA PHE A 120 -12.94 15.71 7.56
C PHE A 120 -14.33 15.72 8.19
N ALA A 121 -15.38 15.47 7.40
CA ALA A 121 -16.75 15.48 7.88
C ALA A 121 -17.06 14.33 8.85
N HIS A 122 -16.76 13.08 8.45
CA HIS A 122 -17.27 11.90 9.15
C HIS A 122 -16.31 11.36 10.22
N LEU A 123 -15.00 11.49 10.04
CA LEU A 123 -14.03 11.05 11.04
C LEU A 123 -13.68 12.17 12.02
N PHE A 124 -13.47 13.40 11.56
CA PHE A 124 -13.00 14.50 12.42
C PHE A 124 -14.09 15.51 12.82
N GLY A 125 -15.29 15.42 12.24
CA GLY A 125 -16.42 16.31 12.55
C GLY A 125 -16.16 17.76 12.15
N ILE A 126 -15.42 17.97 11.06
CA ILE A 126 -15.14 19.29 10.48
C ILE A 126 -16.23 19.57 9.45
N GLU A 127 -16.93 20.70 9.60
CA GLU A 127 -18.05 21.08 8.72
C GLU A 127 -17.70 22.26 7.79
N GLU A 128 -16.56 22.94 8.04
CA GLU A 128 -16.09 24.06 7.21
C GLU A 128 -15.09 23.59 6.14
N PRO A 129 -15.09 24.20 4.93
CA PRO A 129 -14.08 23.91 3.92
C PRO A 129 -12.66 24.18 4.43
N LEU A 130 -11.73 23.27 4.10
CA LEU A 130 -10.31 23.53 4.31
C LEU A 130 -9.83 24.63 3.35
N THR A 131 -9.26 25.67 3.93
CA THR A 131 -8.69 26.85 3.27
C THR A 131 -7.52 27.35 4.10
N ALA A 132 -6.73 28.29 3.58
CA ALA A 132 -5.70 28.97 4.36
C ALA A 132 -6.25 29.55 5.69
N ALA A 133 -7.46 30.11 5.68
CA ALA A 133 -8.07 30.73 6.85
C ALA A 133 -8.60 29.74 7.90
N SER A 134 -8.81 28.47 7.54
CA SER A 134 -9.25 27.39 8.44
C SER A 134 -8.13 26.39 8.79
N ALA A 135 -6.93 26.57 8.23
CA ALA A 135 -5.81 25.65 8.37
C ALA A 135 -5.46 25.34 9.83
N ASP A 136 -5.24 26.34 10.68
CA ASP A 136 -4.85 26.10 12.07
C ASP A 136 -5.97 25.47 12.90
N ARG A 137 -7.23 25.91 12.71
CA ARG A 137 -8.37 25.35 13.44
C ARG A 137 -8.58 23.87 13.10
N THR A 138 -8.47 23.52 11.82
CA THR A 138 -8.60 22.13 11.37
C THR A 138 -7.43 21.27 11.84
N TYR A 139 -6.20 21.80 11.81
CA TYR A 139 -5.03 21.12 12.38
C TYR A 139 -5.23 20.81 13.86
N ASP A 140 -5.59 21.81 14.67
CA ASP A 140 -5.76 21.67 16.11
C ASP A 140 -6.84 20.64 16.46
N ARG A 141 -7.95 20.67 15.70
CA ARG A 141 -9.04 19.72 15.83
C ARG A 141 -8.57 18.29 15.59
N ILE A 142 -7.89 18.05 14.47
CA ILE A 142 -7.40 16.71 14.11
C ILE A 142 -6.35 16.25 15.12
N ALA A 143 -5.36 17.08 15.42
CA ALA A 143 -4.29 16.77 16.37
C ALA A 143 -4.85 16.40 17.76
N THR A 144 -5.84 17.15 18.25
CA THR A 144 -6.53 16.84 19.52
C THR A 144 -7.23 15.49 19.47
N LEU A 145 -7.90 15.17 18.36
CA LEU A 145 -8.60 13.90 18.20
C LEU A 145 -7.62 12.72 18.14
N LEU A 146 -6.49 12.85 17.44
CA LEU A 146 -5.47 11.79 17.32
C LEU A 146 -4.82 11.38 18.65
N GLN A 147 -4.90 12.23 19.69
CA GLN A 147 -4.42 11.90 21.04
C GLN A 147 -5.42 11.08 21.87
N ARG A 148 -6.65 10.91 21.41
CA ARG A 148 -7.68 10.17 22.13
C ARG A 148 -7.55 8.67 21.89
N ASP A 149 -7.97 7.89 22.89
CA ASP A 149 -7.91 6.42 22.79
C ASP A 149 -8.85 5.84 21.73
N ASP A 150 -9.95 6.53 21.40
CA ASP A 150 -10.87 6.15 20.32
C ASP A 150 -10.36 6.51 18.90
N TYR A 151 -9.15 7.09 18.79
CA TYR A 151 -8.44 7.36 17.53
C TYR A 151 -7.14 6.55 17.39
N ARG A 152 -6.90 5.58 18.30
CA ARG A 152 -5.78 4.64 18.16
C ARG A 152 -6.02 3.72 16.95
N PRO A 153 -4.98 3.19 16.30
CA PRO A 153 -5.11 2.33 15.13
C PRO A 153 -6.11 1.17 15.31
N ARG A 154 -6.09 0.46 16.45
CA ARG A 154 -7.02 -0.65 16.73
C ARG A 154 -8.45 -0.17 16.96
N ALA A 155 -8.63 0.95 17.67
CA ALA A 155 -9.95 1.53 17.91
C ALA A 155 -10.58 2.04 16.61
N LEU A 156 -9.79 2.63 15.73
CA LEU A 156 -10.24 3.05 14.40
C LEU A 156 -10.57 1.85 13.50
N PHE A 157 -9.77 0.79 13.53
CA PHE A 157 -10.06 -0.45 12.81
C PHE A 157 -11.46 -0.99 13.17
N GLU A 158 -11.79 -1.04 14.46
CA GLU A 158 -13.09 -1.47 14.97
C GLU A 158 -14.20 -0.49 14.61
N ARG A 159 -13.97 0.82 14.79
CA ARG A 159 -14.94 1.88 14.46
C ARG A 159 -15.28 1.92 12.98
N PHE A 160 -14.32 1.60 12.11
CA PHE A 160 -14.53 1.48 10.66
C PHE A 160 -15.19 0.17 10.25
N ASN A 161 -15.52 -0.72 11.20
CA ASN A 161 -16.11 -2.02 10.94
C ASN A 161 -15.29 -2.84 9.92
N ILE A 162 -13.96 -2.83 10.06
CA ILE A 162 -13.09 -3.60 9.17
C ILE A 162 -13.13 -5.07 9.59
N GLU A 163 -13.57 -5.93 8.69
CA GLU A 163 -13.56 -7.39 8.91
C GLU A 163 -12.17 -7.98 8.67
N VAL A 164 -11.49 -7.49 7.63
CA VAL A 164 -10.13 -7.91 7.28
C VAL A 164 -9.42 -6.80 6.50
N ILE A 165 -8.13 -6.62 6.80
CA ILE A 165 -7.22 -5.80 6.00
C ILE A 165 -5.96 -6.60 5.66
N ALA A 166 -5.58 -6.58 4.39
CA ALA A 166 -4.31 -7.14 3.93
C ALA A 166 -3.27 -6.04 3.72
N THR A 167 -2.10 -6.19 4.35
CA THR A 167 -0.89 -5.46 3.99
C THR A 167 -0.17 -6.17 2.85
N THR A 168 0.84 -5.53 2.27
CA THR A 168 1.66 -6.11 1.21
C THR A 168 3.11 -6.12 1.67
N ASP A 169 3.68 -7.30 1.85
CA ASP A 169 5.01 -7.49 2.43
C ASP A 169 5.93 -8.22 1.45
N GLY A 170 7.19 -7.82 1.43
CA GLY A 170 8.22 -8.37 0.55
C GLY A 170 8.62 -9.78 0.95
N ALA A 171 9.03 -10.61 -0.01
CA ALA A 171 9.45 -12.00 0.25
C ALA A 171 10.50 -12.15 1.37
N LEU A 172 11.32 -11.12 1.60
CA LEU A 172 12.41 -11.07 2.57
C LEU A 172 12.01 -10.55 3.97
N ASP A 173 10.77 -10.10 4.14
CA ASP A 173 10.29 -9.51 5.39
C ASP A 173 10.06 -10.56 6.47
N ASP A 174 10.45 -10.26 7.70
CA ASP A 174 10.34 -11.19 8.83
C ASP A 174 8.90 -11.35 9.37
N LEU A 175 7.97 -10.49 8.93
CA LEU A 175 6.58 -10.42 9.38
C LEU A 175 6.42 -10.27 10.91
N LYS A 176 7.40 -9.66 11.60
CA LYS A 176 7.38 -9.50 13.06
C LYS A 176 6.15 -8.75 13.57
N TRP A 177 5.64 -7.78 12.80
CA TRP A 177 4.48 -6.99 13.19
C TRP A 177 3.19 -7.83 13.12
N HIS A 178 3.02 -8.64 12.08
CA HIS A 178 1.92 -9.61 11.99
C HIS A 178 1.94 -10.61 13.14
N ARG A 179 3.13 -11.11 13.50
CA ARG A 179 3.31 -11.96 14.69
C ARG A 179 2.88 -11.24 15.96
N THR A 180 3.33 -10.00 16.15
CA THR A 180 2.98 -9.17 17.32
C THR A 180 1.48 -8.94 17.41
N ILE A 181 0.80 -8.66 16.29
CA ILE A 181 -0.65 -8.49 16.24
C ILE A 181 -1.35 -9.77 16.71
N ARG A 182 -1.02 -10.91 16.08
CA ARG A 182 -1.60 -12.22 16.38
C ARG A 182 -1.40 -12.60 17.86
N ASP A 183 -0.21 -12.33 18.41
CA ASP A 183 0.16 -12.75 19.75
C ASP A 183 -0.32 -11.73 20.83
N SER A 184 -0.92 -10.61 20.45
CA SER A 184 -1.34 -9.53 21.38
C SER A 184 -2.70 -9.75 22.07
N GLY A 185 -3.48 -10.75 21.66
CA GLY A 185 -4.84 -10.99 22.16
C GLY A 185 -5.92 -10.07 21.57
N TRP A 186 -5.58 -9.13 20.68
CA TRP A 186 -6.55 -8.35 19.90
C TRP A 186 -7.10 -9.16 18.73
N SER A 187 -8.40 -9.03 18.45
CA SER A 187 -9.13 -9.85 17.46
C SER A 187 -9.12 -9.29 16.04
N GLY A 188 -8.53 -8.11 15.81
CA GLY A 188 -8.50 -7.50 14.48
C GLY A 188 -7.71 -8.34 13.48
N ARG A 189 -8.29 -8.55 12.30
CA ARG A 189 -7.73 -9.42 11.27
C ARG A 189 -6.87 -8.62 10.28
N VAL A 190 -5.61 -8.41 10.67
CA VAL A 190 -4.56 -7.85 9.80
C VAL A 190 -3.73 -9.00 9.24
N VAL A 191 -3.85 -9.25 7.94
CA VAL A 191 -3.13 -10.31 7.22
C VAL A 191 -2.13 -9.71 6.24
N THR A 192 -1.25 -10.54 5.67
CA THR A 192 -0.26 -10.13 4.69
C THR A 192 -0.59 -10.68 3.29
N ALA A 193 0.00 -10.10 2.24
CA ALA A 193 0.06 -10.64 0.89
C ALA A 193 1.53 -10.82 0.47
N TYR A 194 1.84 -11.94 -0.20
CA TYR A 194 3.20 -12.27 -0.61
C TYR A 194 3.62 -11.49 -1.86
N ARG A 195 4.54 -10.52 -1.72
CA ARG A 195 5.08 -9.75 -2.85
C ARG A 195 6.56 -10.07 -3.13
N PRO A 196 6.86 -10.91 -4.13
CA PRO A 196 8.22 -11.34 -4.43
C PRO A 196 9.03 -10.43 -5.38
N ASP A 197 8.54 -9.25 -5.76
CA ASP A 197 9.18 -8.38 -6.76
C ASP A 197 10.70 -8.24 -6.55
N ALA A 198 11.17 -7.99 -5.31
CA ALA A 198 12.59 -7.75 -4.99
C ALA A 198 13.53 -8.96 -5.23
N VAL A 199 12.97 -10.16 -5.37
CA VAL A 199 13.68 -11.41 -5.65
C VAL A 199 13.28 -12.04 -6.98
N ILE A 200 12.44 -11.36 -7.78
CA ILE A 200 12.04 -11.79 -9.13
C ILE A 200 12.51 -10.81 -10.20
N ASP A 201 12.46 -9.51 -9.94
CA ASP A 201 12.78 -8.49 -10.92
C ASP A 201 14.29 -8.20 -10.94
N PRO A 202 15.04 -8.56 -12.00
CA PRO A 202 16.48 -8.31 -12.04
C PRO A 202 16.83 -6.82 -12.12
N ASP A 203 15.86 -5.95 -12.42
CA ASP A 203 16.02 -4.49 -12.42
C ASP A 203 15.78 -3.87 -11.03
N PHE A 204 15.35 -4.68 -10.04
CA PHE A 204 15.16 -4.22 -8.67
C PHE A 204 16.51 -3.96 -7.99
N GLU A 205 16.57 -2.89 -7.20
CA GLU A 205 17.80 -2.51 -6.50
C GLU A 205 18.27 -3.64 -5.57
N GLY A 206 19.54 -4.01 -5.71
CA GLY A 206 20.15 -5.07 -4.89
C GLY A 206 19.68 -6.49 -5.22
N PHE A 207 19.01 -6.73 -6.36
CA PHE A 207 18.44 -8.02 -6.75
C PHE A 207 19.32 -9.26 -6.43
N LEU A 208 20.59 -9.27 -6.83
CA LEU A 208 21.48 -10.41 -6.56
C LEU A 208 21.70 -10.65 -5.07
N GLY A 209 21.88 -9.58 -4.28
CA GLY A 209 22.00 -9.68 -2.82
C GLY A 209 20.68 -10.09 -2.16
N ASN A 210 19.55 -9.73 -2.75
CA ASN A 210 18.23 -10.18 -2.31
C ASN A 210 18.04 -11.69 -2.51
N LEU A 211 18.58 -12.26 -3.59
CA LEU A 211 18.60 -13.73 -3.79
C LEU A 211 19.47 -14.45 -2.76
N ASP A 212 20.62 -13.88 -2.39
CA ASP A 212 21.47 -14.42 -1.33
C ASP A 212 20.75 -14.40 0.02
N ARG A 213 20.16 -13.25 0.37
CA ARG A 213 19.36 -13.12 1.59
C ARG A 213 18.16 -14.07 1.60
N LEU A 214 17.52 -14.31 0.46
CA LEU A 214 16.43 -15.30 0.34
C LEU A 214 16.94 -16.70 0.69
N GLY A 215 18.14 -17.07 0.23
CA GLY A 215 18.80 -18.34 0.58
C GLY A 215 19.08 -18.43 2.07
N ASP A 216 19.67 -17.40 2.66
CA ASP A 216 20.00 -17.34 4.09
C ASP A 216 18.76 -17.55 4.97
N ILE A 217 17.66 -16.84 4.71
CA ILE A 217 16.46 -16.91 5.56
C ILE A 217 15.62 -18.18 5.34
N THR A 218 15.90 -18.96 4.29
CA THR A 218 15.20 -20.21 3.97
C THR A 218 16.10 -21.45 4.09
N ALA A 219 17.39 -21.26 4.38
CA ALA A 219 18.43 -22.29 4.32
C ALA A 219 18.41 -23.08 2.99
N CYS A 220 18.04 -22.42 1.87
CA CYS A 220 18.02 -23.01 0.54
C CYS A 220 19.22 -22.53 -0.29
N ASP A 221 19.69 -23.37 -1.21
CA ASP A 221 20.71 -22.97 -2.18
C ASP A 221 20.10 -22.20 -3.36
N THR A 222 19.97 -20.88 -3.20
CA THR A 222 19.49 -19.95 -4.25
C THR A 222 20.53 -19.72 -5.37
N GLY A 223 21.67 -20.41 -5.33
CA GLY A 223 22.59 -20.52 -6.46
C GLY A 223 22.08 -21.47 -7.56
N THR A 224 21.10 -22.33 -7.25
CA THR A 224 20.47 -23.26 -8.19
C THR A 224 19.01 -22.89 -8.46
N TRP A 225 18.50 -23.23 -9.63
CA TRP A 225 17.09 -22.99 -9.98
C TRP A 225 16.13 -23.69 -9.01
N THR A 226 16.41 -24.96 -8.69
CA THR A 226 15.59 -25.74 -7.75
C THR A 226 15.59 -25.13 -6.36
N GLY A 227 16.76 -24.80 -5.80
CA GLY A 227 16.84 -24.22 -4.46
C GLY A 227 16.22 -22.83 -4.38
N TYR A 228 16.30 -22.03 -5.45
CA TYR A 228 15.57 -20.76 -5.57
C TYR A 228 14.05 -20.93 -5.55
N LEU A 229 13.50 -21.90 -6.30
CA LEU A 229 12.06 -22.19 -6.26
C LEU A 229 11.62 -22.76 -4.90
N ASP A 230 12.46 -23.58 -4.25
CA ASP A 230 12.17 -24.10 -2.91
C ASP A 230 12.15 -23.00 -1.85
N ALA A 231 13.05 -22.02 -1.95
CA ALA A 231 13.04 -20.85 -1.10
C ALA A 231 11.70 -20.09 -1.23
N HIS A 232 11.20 -19.90 -2.46
CA HIS A 232 9.88 -19.31 -2.69
C HIS A 232 8.75 -20.10 -2.04
N ARG A 233 8.72 -21.43 -2.20
CA ARG A 233 7.71 -22.29 -1.57
C ARG A 233 7.73 -22.15 -0.05
N GLN A 234 8.92 -22.15 0.56
CA GLN A 234 9.08 -21.95 2.00
C GLN A 234 8.57 -20.59 2.47
N ARG A 235 8.91 -19.51 1.76
CA ARG A 235 8.43 -18.16 2.11
C ARG A 235 6.92 -18.04 1.95
N ARG A 236 6.34 -18.56 0.88
CA ARG A 236 4.87 -18.58 0.70
C ARG A 236 4.18 -19.35 1.83
N ALA A 237 4.72 -20.50 2.23
CA ALA A 237 4.21 -21.25 3.37
C ALA A 237 4.32 -20.46 4.69
N TYR A 238 5.41 -19.72 4.89
CA TYR A 238 5.57 -18.82 6.05
C TYR A 238 4.52 -17.71 6.07
N PHE A 239 4.28 -17.04 4.94
CA PHE A 239 3.27 -15.98 4.82
C PHE A 239 1.86 -16.49 5.14
N LYS A 240 1.52 -17.72 4.73
CA LYS A 240 0.24 -18.34 5.05
C LYS A 240 0.02 -18.51 6.56
N GLN A 241 1.08 -18.64 7.37
CA GLN A 241 0.97 -18.69 8.84
C GLN A 241 0.48 -17.36 9.46
N PHE A 242 0.51 -16.27 8.68
CA PHE A 242 0.00 -14.94 9.06
C PHE A 242 -1.26 -14.56 8.25
N GLY A 243 -1.99 -15.57 7.77
CA GLY A 243 -3.30 -15.38 7.15
C GLY A 243 -3.25 -14.96 5.68
N ALA A 244 -2.09 -15.02 5.02
CA ALA A 244 -1.99 -14.70 3.61
C ALA A 244 -2.86 -15.63 2.75
N THR A 245 -3.69 -15.02 1.91
CA THR A 245 -4.52 -15.70 0.91
C THR A 245 -4.19 -15.27 -0.52
N SER A 246 -3.29 -14.29 -0.68
CA SER A 246 -2.88 -13.78 -1.99
C SER A 246 -1.37 -13.58 -2.11
N SER A 247 -0.94 -13.49 -3.36
CA SER A 247 0.35 -12.98 -3.79
C SER A 247 0.15 -11.82 -4.76
N ASP A 248 1.07 -10.87 -4.75
CA ASP A 248 1.02 -9.64 -5.54
C ASP A 248 2.29 -9.50 -6.39
N HIS A 249 2.14 -9.19 -7.68
CA HIS A 249 3.23 -9.12 -8.66
C HIS A 249 3.18 -7.80 -9.42
N GLY A 250 4.13 -6.90 -9.13
CA GLY A 250 4.14 -5.52 -9.62
C GLY A 250 5.01 -5.26 -10.84
N HIS A 251 5.08 -6.24 -11.76
CA HIS A 251 5.99 -6.26 -12.91
C HIS A 251 5.72 -5.14 -13.94
N PRO A 252 6.69 -4.77 -14.80
CA PRO A 252 6.47 -3.77 -15.86
C PRO A 252 5.43 -4.22 -16.90
N THR A 253 5.36 -5.51 -17.23
CA THR A 253 4.46 -6.07 -18.25
C THR A 253 3.63 -7.22 -17.68
N ALA A 254 2.53 -7.54 -18.36
CA ALA A 254 1.66 -8.69 -18.05
C ALA A 254 2.12 -9.99 -18.73
N GLU A 255 3.33 -10.00 -19.29
CA GLU A 255 3.79 -11.11 -20.11
C GLU A 255 4.10 -12.32 -19.26
N THR A 256 3.72 -13.49 -19.77
CA THR A 256 4.02 -14.80 -19.18
C THR A 256 4.81 -15.64 -20.15
N ALA A 257 5.66 -16.52 -19.64
CA ALA A 257 6.38 -17.51 -20.44
C ALA A 257 6.10 -18.92 -19.91
N ASN A 258 6.27 -19.94 -20.76
CA ASN A 258 6.11 -21.34 -20.38
C ASN A 258 7.32 -22.14 -20.87
N LEU A 259 8.49 -21.78 -20.36
CA LEU A 259 9.74 -22.46 -20.66
C LEU A 259 9.72 -23.89 -20.08
N SER A 260 10.48 -24.78 -20.70
CA SER A 260 10.85 -26.05 -20.07
C SER A 260 11.73 -25.80 -18.84
N ASP A 261 11.75 -26.73 -17.89
CA ASP A 261 12.57 -26.59 -16.67
C ASP A 261 14.05 -26.35 -16.98
N ALA A 262 14.61 -27.07 -17.97
CA ALA A 262 15.99 -26.89 -18.40
C ALA A 262 16.26 -25.48 -18.97
N ALA A 263 15.33 -24.93 -19.76
CA ALA A 263 15.46 -23.59 -20.32
C ALA A 263 15.29 -22.49 -19.25
N ALA A 264 14.40 -22.70 -18.28
CA ALA A 264 14.22 -21.80 -17.14
C ALA A 264 15.47 -21.79 -16.24
N GLU A 265 16.06 -22.96 -15.97
CA GLU A 265 17.30 -23.09 -15.21
C GLU A 265 18.48 -22.42 -15.93
N GLU A 266 18.62 -22.61 -17.25
CA GLU A 266 19.66 -21.97 -18.03
C GLU A 266 19.53 -20.43 -18.01
N LEU A 267 18.30 -19.93 -18.15
CA LEU A 267 17.99 -18.50 -18.03
C LEU A 267 18.31 -17.98 -16.62
N PHE A 268 17.87 -18.68 -15.58
CA PHE A 268 18.16 -18.31 -14.19
C PHE A 268 19.67 -18.24 -13.93
N ASN A 269 20.46 -19.20 -14.43
CA ASN A 269 21.91 -19.18 -14.28
C ASN A 269 22.57 -17.95 -14.93
N ARG A 270 22.02 -17.44 -16.05
CA ARG A 270 22.48 -16.17 -16.64
C ARG A 270 22.05 -14.97 -15.81
N ILE A 271 20.80 -14.93 -15.36
CA ILE A 271 20.28 -13.88 -14.46
C ILE A 271 21.09 -13.80 -13.15
N ARG A 272 21.38 -14.94 -12.52
CA ARG A 272 22.15 -15.04 -11.27
C ARG A 272 23.60 -14.57 -11.42
N ARG A 273 24.16 -14.62 -12.63
CA ARG A 273 25.47 -14.05 -13.00
C ARG A 273 25.43 -12.55 -13.33
N GLY A 274 24.25 -11.92 -13.26
CA GLY A 274 24.08 -10.49 -13.51
C GLY A 274 23.95 -10.13 -14.99
N SER A 275 23.17 -10.90 -15.77
CA SER A 275 22.90 -10.58 -17.18
C SER A 275 22.35 -9.17 -17.37
N ASP A 276 22.93 -8.44 -18.33
CA ASP A 276 22.51 -7.09 -18.74
C ASP A 276 21.51 -7.09 -19.91
N ASP A 277 21.23 -8.25 -20.53
CA ASP A 277 20.27 -8.37 -21.63
C ASP A 277 18.84 -8.15 -21.13
N GLU A 278 18.23 -7.03 -21.55
CA GLU A 278 16.85 -6.66 -21.23
C GLU A 278 15.85 -7.77 -21.60
N ARG A 279 16.07 -8.49 -22.70
CA ARG A 279 15.18 -9.56 -23.15
C ARG A 279 15.20 -10.73 -22.18
N GLU A 280 16.36 -11.05 -21.61
CA GLU A 280 16.49 -12.10 -20.62
C GLU A 280 15.82 -11.73 -19.31
N ARG A 281 16.05 -10.50 -18.81
CA ARG A 281 15.41 -10.00 -17.59
C ARG A 281 13.88 -9.97 -17.71
N ARG A 282 13.39 -9.50 -18.86
CA ARG A 282 11.96 -9.52 -19.22
C ARG A 282 11.40 -10.94 -19.29
N LEU A 283 12.09 -11.86 -19.97
CA LEU A 283 11.67 -13.26 -20.07
C LEU A 283 11.68 -13.95 -18.70
N PHE A 284 12.63 -13.61 -17.83
CA PHE A 284 12.71 -14.17 -16.48
C PHE A 284 11.51 -13.77 -15.64
N ARG A 285 11.14 -12.48 -15.61
CA ARG A 285 9.91 -12.00 -14.95
C ARG A 285 8.67 -12.73 -15.48
N ALA A 286 8.60 -12.91 -16.81
CA ALA A 286 7.49 -13.60 -17.45
C ALA A 286 7.42 -15.10 -17.09
N GLN A 287 8.56 -15.78 -17.01
CA GLN A 287 8.63 -17.17 -16.54
C GLN A 287 8.22 -17.27 -15.07
N MET A 288 8.67 -16.34 -14.23
CA MET A 288 8.36 -16.35 -12.80
C MET A 288 6.88 -16.17 -12.49
N LEU A 289 6.11 -15.43 -13.31
CA LEU A 289 4.64 -15.41 -13.17
C LEU A 289 4.05 -16.82 -13.33
N THR A 290 4.53 -17.61 -14.29
CA THR A 290 4.09 -19.00 -14.47
C THR A 290 4.53 -19.90 -13.32
N GLU A 291 5.74 -19.72 -12.78
CA GLU A 291 6.19 -20.48 -11.60
C GLU A 291 5.36 -20.15 -10.35
N MET A 292 5.03 -18.87 -10.13
CA MET A 292 4.14 -18.47 -9.04
C MET A 292 2.73 -19.07 -9.21
N ALA A 293 2.23 -19.14 -10.44
CA ALA A 293 0.95 -19.80 -10.74
C ALA A 293 1.01 -21.31 -10.49
N LYS A 294 2.11 -22.00 -10.85
CA LYS A 294 2.33 -23.42 -10.52
C LYS A 294 2.31 -23.63 -9.01
N MET A 295 3.01 -22.79 -8.24
CA MET A 295 2.98 -22.86 -6.77
C MET A 295 1.58 -22.60 -6.20
N SER A 296 0.82 -21.68 -6.79
CA SER A 296 -0.57 -21.40 -6.41
C SER A 296 -1.51 -22.59 -6.65
N ARG A 297 -1.21 -23.51 -7.58
CA ARG A 297 -1.98 -24.77 -7.70
C ARG A 297 -1.80 -25.68 -6.49
N ASP A 298 -0.64 -25.63 -5.85
CA ASP A 298 -0.31 -26.47 -4.70
C ASP A 298 -0.75 -25.82 -3.38
N ASP A 299 -0.52 -24.51 -3.22
CA ASP A 299 -0.79 -23.81 -1.95
C ASP A 299 -2.08 -22.99 -1.91
N GLY A 300 -2.75 -22.80 -3.05
CA GLY A 300 -4.03 -22.10 -3.15
C GLY A 300 -3.97 -20.57 -2.99
N LEU A 301 -2.80 -19.93 -2.99
CA LEU A 301 -2.73 -18.46 -2.96
C LEU A 301 -3.30 -17.87 -4.25
N VAL A 302 -4.20 -16.89 -4.11
CA VAL A 302 -4.70 -16.07 -5.22
C VAL A 302 -3.54 -15.27 -5.80
N MET A 303 -3.42 -15.20 -7.12
CA MET A 303 -2.34 -14.47 -7.79
C MET A 303 -2.88 -13.16 -8.38
N GLN A 304 -2.39 -12.03 -7.86
CA GLN A 304 -2.74 -10.68 -8.32
C GLN A 304 -1.62 -10.15 -9.22
N ILE A 305 -1.94 -9.81 -10.47
CA ILE A 305 -0.96 -9.25 -11.41
C ILE A 305 -1.28 -7.76 -11.57
N HIS A 306 -0.34 -6.88 -11.20
CA HIS A 306 -0.46 -5.43 -11.29
C HIS A 306 0.59 -4.85 -12.26
N PRO A 307 0.42 -5.05 -13.59
CA PRO A 307 1.40 -4.67 -14.58
C PRO A 307 1.22 -3.22 -15.07
N GLY A 308 2.20 -2.72 -15.82
CA GLY A 308 2.05 -1.51 -16.65
C GLY A 308 2.47 -0.19 -15.99
N SER A 309 3.00 -0.22 -14.78
CA SER A 309 3.56 0.98 -14.14
C SER A 309 4.99 1.23 -14.61
N TRP A 310 5.24 2.36 -15.26
CA TRP A 310 6.60 2.88 -15.43
C TRP A 310 7.05 3.59 -14.15
N ARG A 311 7.74 2.85 -13.29
CA ARG A 311 8.22 3.32 -11.98
C ARG A 311 9.43 4.24 -12.15
N ASN A 312 9.62 5.15 -11.19
CA ASN A 312 10.79 6.04 -11.11
C ASN A 312 11.05 6.81 -12.43
N HIS A 313 9.97 7.29 -13.06
CA HIS A 313 10.05 8.02 -14.34
C HIS A 313 10.81 9.35 -14.23
N SER A 314 10.73 10.01 -13.08
CA SER A 314 11.50 11.21 -12.77
C SER A 314 12.88 10.78 -12.23
N PRO A 315 13.98 11.11 -12.93
CA PRO A 315 15.33 10.66 -12.59
C PRO A 315 15.93 11.37 -11.38
#